data_AF-A0A1I4RHD9-F1
#
_entry.id   AF-A0A1I4RHD9-F1
#
_cell.length_a   1.000
_cell.length_b   1.000
_cell.length_c   1.000
_cell.angle_alpha   90.00
_cell.angle_beta   90.00
_cell.angle_gamma   90.00
#
_symmetry.space_group_name_H-M   'P 1'
#
loop_
_entity.id
_entity.type
_entity.pdbx_description
1 polymer ?
#
loop_
_entity_poly.entity_id
_entity_poly.type
_entity_poly.pdbx_seq_one_letter_code
_entity_poly.pdbx_strand_id
1 'polypeptide(L)'
;MALMQISDRIFVSCEAPGAGELAALFSANGVTRVIGHPTFRNENNIGDEIKRDIRAVTKQFPQENVAICVSDGTWTEDSKDDSTLKAAIAGARDALVNLTDSQRKNLLLVAVPYDGYAGNHTPGKGSALKLLYEEVSRTPSVKVLILLDGDLKNDFDPWFRVFREVEQEHAINFPEKSFFITARYARHFVDASLTRFVVGPLTTIMGVYVPGGISGDIVLSQGAVRRECLAEWDDHRRRYGTDIATTFDNIADPDTQIYEVYLGAKLHDVTDESKLAVMPGEVIGAALKQIITYEKERGQVKRVLSGNEPLRRPIVWDSRKTGIPFIDPGYTDVFDVDVKRTVLVERYPEFRKEISKVLLPESFHRVEKSYKILSQFEARDEDPVTFLGIDRDFWIELLYEHIAFLLSTEDVESTKRSMVYLYSAAFCEFCKEKLAVLGAKRLGEVRALQRQLGVPADKAEEFYRREVDAVVDQMAMEFYEGRKRILELMEKR
;
A
#
# COMPACT_ATOMS: atom_id res chain seq x y z
N MET A 1 30.45 16.88 3.56
CA MET A 1 29.23 16.79 2.73
C MET A 1 29.39 15.57 1.89
N ALA A 2 28.48 14.60 2.04
CA ALA A 2 28.51 13.36 1.26
C ALA A 2 27.91 13.57 -0.15
N LEU A 3 27.11 14.63 -0.34
CA LEU A 3 26.52 15.00 -1.63
C LEU A 3 27.52 15.73 -2.53
N MET A 4 27.71 15.19 -3.73
CA MET A 4 28.56 15.75 -4.78
C MET A 4 27.73 16.12 -6.00
N GLN A 5 27.94 17.33 -6.52
CA GLN A 5 27.39 17.72 -7.82
C GLN A 5 28.26 17.16 -8.93
N ILE A 6 27.69 16.30 -9.78
CA ILE A 6 28.42 15.62 -10.87
C ILE A 6 28.10 16.17 -12.26
N SER A 7 27.03 16.96 -12.37
CA SER A 7 26.70 17.78 -13.54
C SER A 7 25.73 18.88 -13.13
N ASP A 8 25.40 19.79 -14.06
CA ASP A 8 24.34 20.77 -13.81
C ASP A 8 23.05 20.05 -13.36
N ARG A 9 22.50 20.48 -12.22
CA ARG A 9 21.29 19.94 -11.58
C ARG A 9 21.29 18.46 -11.17
N ILE A 10 22.44 17.77 -11.18
CA ILE A 10 22.52 16.37 -10.73
C ILE A 10 23.48 16.25 -9.55
N PHE A 11 22.95 15.74 -8.45
CA PHE A 11 23.67 15.45 -7.22
C PHE A 11 23.61 13.94 -6.94
N VAL A 12 24.72 13.41 -6.45
CA VAL A 12 24.83 12.01 -6.03
C VAL A 12 25.56 11.94 -4.69
N SER A 13 25.29 10.90 -3.91
CA SER A 13 26.18 10.52 -2.82
C SER A 13 26.68 9.08 -3.00
N CYS A 14 27.90 8.83 -2.54
CA CYS A 14 28.48 7.49 -2.46
C CYS A 14 28.27 6.83 -1.09
N GLU A 15 27.60 7.52 -0.16
CA GLU A 15 27.29 7.07 1.20
C GLU A 15 25.88 7.57 1.59
N ALA A 16 25.26 6.97 2.61
CA ALA A 16 23.95 7.43 3.06
C ALA A 16 24.03 8.88 3.57
N PRO A 17 23.13 9.79 3.14
CA PRO A 17 23.22 11.19 3.51
C PRO A 17 23.01 11.39 5.01
N GLY A 18 23.83 12.26 5.60
CA GLY A 18 23.64 12.70 6.98
C GLY A 18 22.34 13.49 7.16
N ALA A 19 21.82 13.48 8.39
CA ALA A 19 20.58 14.16 8.72
C ALA A 19 20.68 15.69 8.47
N GLY A 20 19.81 16.21 7.62
CA GLY A 20 19.76 17.61 7.16
C GLY A 20 20.54 17.90 5.88
N GLU A 21 21.30 16.94 5.32
CA GLU A 21 22.08 17.18 4.11
C GLU A 21 21.19 17.41 2.88
N LEU A 22 20.14 16.60 2.70
CA LEU A 22 19.17 16.81 1.62
C LEU A 22 18.36 18.07 1.85
N ALA A 23 17.96 18.36 3.10
CA ALA A 23 17.24 19.57 3.46
C ALA A 23 18.03 20.85 3.13
N ALA A 24 19.34 20.85 3.40
CA ALA A 24 20.23 21.95 3.04
C ALA A 24 20.30 22.13 1.52
N LEU A 25 20.41 21.04 0.76
CA LEU A 25 20.42 21.07 -0.70
C LEU A 25 19.09 21.60 -1.27
N PHE A 26 17.95 21.12 -0.75
CA PHE A 26 16.62 21.56 -1.16
C PHE A 26 16.41 23.05 -0.86
N SER A 27 16.82 23.50 0.33
CA SER A 27 16.74 24.92 0.72
C SER A 27 17.60 25.81 -0.17
N ALA A 28 18.85 25.40 -0.46
CA ALA A 28 19.77 26.16 -1.30
C ALA A 28 19.28 26.32 -2.75
N ASN A 29 18.45 25.40 -3.23
CA ASN A 29 17.86 25.43 -4.56
C ASN A 29 16.41 25.94 -4.56
N GLY A 30 15.91 26.43 -3.42
CA GLY A 30 14.55 26.96 -3.30
C GLY A 30 13.46 25.96 -3.69
N VAL A 31 13.68 24.67 -3.44
CA VAL A 31 12.78 23.58 -3.81
C VAL A 31 11.44 23.76 -3.08
N THR A 32 10.35 23.67 -3.84
CA THR A 32 8.97 23.76 -3.35
C THR A 32 8.23 22.43 -3.39
N ARG A 33 8.71 21.48 -4.21
CA ARG A 33 8.12 20.14 -4.36
C ARG A 33 9.21 19.09 -4.43
N VAL A 34 9.02 17.99 -3.71
CA VAL A 34 9.89 16.81 -3.80
C VAL A 34 9.08 15.66 -4.37
N ILE A 35 9.68 14.93 -5.31
CA ILE A 35 9.19 13.65 -5.82
C ILE A 35 10.22 12.62 -5.35
N GLY A 36 9.81 11.75 -4.43
CA GLY A 36 10.67 10.75 -3.82
C GLY A 36 10.38 9.35 -4.36
N HIS A 37 11.43 8.63 -4.73
CA HIS A 37 11.37 7.25 -5.21
C HIS A 37 12.17 6.33 -4.28
N PRO A 38 11.55 5.67 -3.29
CA PRO A 38 12.16 4.53 -2.62
C PRO A 38 12.37 3.39 -3.63
N THR A 39 13.58 2.85 -3.71
CA THR A 39 13.93 1.84 -4.72
C THR A 39 14.90 0.79 -4.18
N PHE A 40 14.86 -0.41 -4.76
CA PHE A 40 15.75 -1.53 -4.43
C PHE A 40 15.85 -2.48 -5.63
N ARG A 41 17.06 -2.64 -6.20
CA ARG A 41 17.38 -3.49 -7.36
C ARG A 41 16.51 -3.22 -8.58
N ASN A 42 16.34 -1.94 -8.90
CA ASN A 42 15.53 -1.47 -10.03
C ASN A 42 16.37 -0.82 -11.12
N GLU A 43 17.65 -1.19 -11.25
CA GLU A 43 18.58 -0.64 -12.24
C GLU A 43 18.07 -0.76 -13.69
N ASN A 44 17.20 -1.73 -13.96
CA ASN A 44 16.61 -1.95 -15.29
C ASN A 44 15.42 -1.02 -15.61
N ASN A 45 14.81 -0.36 -14.62
CA ASN A 45 13.60 0.46 -14.80
C ASN A 45 13.79 1.93 -14.36
N ILE A 46 14.53 2.16 -13.27
CA ILE A 46 14.57 3.48 -12.62
C ILE A 46 15.03 4.60 -13.57
N GLY A 47 15.93 4.31 -14.51
CA GLY A 47 16.39 5.29 -15.49
C GLY A 47 15.25 5.81 -16.38
N ASP A 48 14.37 4.92 -16.85
CA ASP A 48 13.23 5.30 -17.68
C ASP A 48 12.09 5.91 -16.85
N GLU A 49 11.98 5.56 -15.58
CA GLU A 49 11.08 6.22 -14.63
C GLU A 49 11.44 7.69 -14.45
N ILE A 50 12.70 7.99 -14.18
CA ILE A 50 13.19 9.37 -14.01
C ILE A 50 12.99 10.20 -15.29
N LYS A 51 13.12 9.60 -16.48
CA LYS A 51 12.79 10.30 -17.74
C LYS A 51 11.31 10.69 -17.81
N ARG A 52 10.42 9.81 -17.33
CA ARG A 52 8.97 10.07 -17.27
C ARG A 52 8.65 11.15 -16.24
N ASP A 53 9.33 11.16 -15.09
CA ASP A 53 9.22 12.25 -14.11
C ASP A 53 9.60 13.59 -14.71
N ILE A 54 10.81 13.70 -15.29
CA ILE A 54 11.29 14.95 -15.86
C ILE A 54 10.32 15.49 -16.93
N ARG A 55 9.78 14.60 -17.79
CA ARG A 55 8.77 14.97 -18.78
C ARG A 55 7.47 15.46 -18.13
N ALA A 56 6.96 14.76 -17.12
CA ALA A 56 5.72 15.12 -16.45
C ALA A 56 5.86 16.42 -15.65
N VAL A 57 6.96 16.58 -14.90
CA VAL A 57 7.25 17.78 -14.10
C VAL A 57 7.35 19.02 -14.97
N THR A 58 8.12 18.97 -16.05
CA THR A 58 8.31 20.12 -16.95
C THR A 58 7.01 20.59 -17.59
N LYS A 59 6.01 19.72 -17.70
CA LYS A 59 4.69 20.04 -18.23
C LYS A 59 3.70 20.46 -17.15
N GLN A 60 3.65 19.76 -16.01
CA GLN A 60 2.62 19.96 -15.00
C GLN A 60 3.00 21.00 -13.94
N PHE A 61 4.30 21.17 -13.67
CA PHE A 61 4.84 22.08 -12.66
C PHE A 61 5.91 23.05 -13.26
N PRO A 62 5.66 23.72 -14.40
CA PRO A 62 6.70 24.46 -15.13
C PRO A 62 7.29 25.66 -14.36
N GLN A 63 6.60 26.16 -13.34
CA GLN A 63 7.01 27.33 -12.53
C GLN A 63 7.46 26.97 -11.11
N GLU A 64 7.45 25.69 -10.75
CA GLU A 64 7.87 25.23 -9.42
C GLU A 64 9.31 24.73 -9.46
N ASN A 65 10.03 24.89 -8.36
CA ASN A 65 11.33 24.25 -8.18
C ASN A 65 11.11 22.84 -7.64
N VAL A 66 11.38 21.83 -8.47
CA VAL A 66 11.08 20.43 -8.17
C VAL A 66 12.37 19.64 -8.00
N ALA A 67 12.48 18.94 -6.88
CA ALA A 67 13.52 17.94 -6.68
C ALA A 67 12.96 16.53 -6.93
N ILE A 68 13.65 15.77 -7.77
CA ILE A 68 13.42 14.33 -7.94
C ILE A 68 14.52 13.62 -7.13
N CYS A 69 14.12 12.88 -6.11
CA CYS A 69 14.99 12.26 -5.13
C CYS A 69 14.86 10.74 -5.19
N VAL A 70 15.89 10.05 -5.68
CA VAL A 70 16.00 8.60 -5.63
C VAL A 70 16.66 8.21 -4.32
N SER A 71 15.95 7.43 -3.50
CA SER A 71 16.45 6.86 -2.24
C SER A 71 16.60 5.35 -2.42
N ASP A 72 17.82 4.90 -2.67
CA ASP A 72 18.13 3.54 -3.10
C ASP A 72 18.68 2.66 -1.97
N GLY A 73 18.08 1.48 -1.78
CA GLY A 73 18.52 0.49 -0.79
C GLY A 73 19.37 -0.61 -1.38
N THR A 74 19.66 -0.58 -2.69
CA THR A 74 20.54 -1.55 -3.36
C THR A 74 21.96 -1.41 -2.84
N TRP A 75 22.39 -0.15 -2.68
CA TRP A 75 23.63 0.17 -2.03
C TRP A 75 23.50 0.03 -0.50
N THR A 76 24.42 -0.73 0.09
CA THR A 76 24.65 -0.80 1.54
C THR A 76 26.15 -0.73 1.81
N GLU A 77 26.55 -0.48 3.05
CA GLU A 77 27.98 -0.51 3.42
C GLU A 77 28.64 -1.85 3.06
N ASP A 78 27.90 -2.95 3.17
CA ASP A 78 28.34 -4.31 2.86
C ASP A 78 28.42 -4.62 1.36
N SER A 79 27.41 -4.22 0.58
CA SER A 79 27.30 -4.59 -0.84
C SER A 79 27.95 -3.57 -1.77
N LYS A 80 27.87 -2.28 -1.42
CA LYS A 80 28.30 -1.12 -2.22
C LYS A 80 27.82 -1.15 -3.68
N ASP A 81 26.68 -1.81 -3.94
CA ASP A 81 26.10 -1.92 -5.28
C ASP A 81 25.39 -0.62 -5.64
N ASP A 82 26.00 0.16 -6.52
CA ASP A 82 25.51 1.45 -6.99
C ASP A 82 24.81 1.38 -8.35
N SER A 83 24.46 0.18 -8.83
CA SER A 83 23.84 -0.04 -10.14
C SER A 83 22.55 0.77 -10.33
N THR A 84 21.66 0.76 -9.34
CA THR A 84 20.39 1.51 -9.38
C THR A 84 20.66 3.03 -9.39
N LEU A 85 21.61 3.52 -8.58
CA LEU A 85 22.01 4.93 -8.57
C LEU A 85 22.59 5.37 -9.93
N LYS A 86 23.47 4.56 -10.53
CA LYS A 86 24.05 4.83 -11.86
C LYS A 86 22.97 4.88 -12.94
N ALA A 87 22.01 3.95 -12.91
CA ALA A 87 20.89 3.92 -13.85
C ALA A 87 20.02 5.18 -13.74
N ALA A 88 19.68 5.61 -12.51
CA ALA A 88 18.93 6.84 -12.28
C ALA A 88 19.66 8.09 -12.83
N ILE A 89 20.97 8.20 -12.57
CA ILE A 89 21.80 9.31 -13.09
C ILE A 89 21.85 9.29 -14.61
N ALA A 90 22.01 8.12 -15.24
CA ALA A 90 22.03 7.98 -16.68
C ALA A 90 20.69 8.42 -17.31
N GLY A 91 19.57 7.98 -16.73
CA GLY A 91 18.24 8.39 -17.16
C GLY A 91 18.00 9.89 -17.07
N ALA A 92 18.42 10.51 -15.96
CA ALA A 92 18.33 11.95 -15.79
C ALA A 92 19.19 12.74 -16.78
N ARG A 93 20.44 12.32 -17.01
CA ARG A 93 21.33 12.97 -18.00
C ARG A 93 20.69 12.96 -19.38
N ASP A 94 20.16 11.82 -19.81
CA ASP A 94 19.48 11.65 -21.09
C ASP A 94 18.28 12.60 -21.22
N ALA A 95 17.44 12.69 -20.19
CA ALA A 95 16.28 13.59 -20.20
C ALA A 95 16.65 15.08 -20.17
N LEU A 96 17.61 15.49 -19.33
CA LEU A 96 17.96 16.90 -19.12
C LEU A 96 18.62 17.55 -20.35
N VAL A 97 19.33 16.77 -21.19
CA VAL A 97 19.96 17.29 -22.42
C VAL A 97 18.92 17.88 -23.38
N ASN A 98 17.71 17.33 -23.38
CA ASN A 98 16.62 17.75 -24.27
C ASN A 98 15.82 18.95 -23.76
N LEU A 99 16.16 19.49 -22.59
CA LEU A 99 15.47 20.63 -21.99
C LEU A 99 16.15 21.97 -22.31
N THR A 100 15.38 23.05 -22.32
CA THR A 100 15.93 24.42 -22.34
C THR A 100 16.55 24.78 -20.99
N ASP A 101 17.44 25.78 -20.96
CA ASP A 101 18.02 26.27 -19.69
C ASP A 101 16.96 26.73 -18.70
N SER A 102 15.87 27.35 -19.19
CA SER A 102 14.78 27.79 -18.33
C SER A 102 13.95 26.63 -17.76
N GLN A 103 13.91 25.48 -18.42
CA GLN A 103 13.27 24.28 -17.87
C GLN A 103 14.21 23.57 -16.89
N ARG A 104 15.50 23.46 -17.23
CA ARG A 104 16.51 22.85 -16.36
C ARG A 104 16.65 23.58 -15.03
N LYS A 105 16.60 24.91 -15.02
CA LYS A 105 16.85 25.71 -13.79
C LYS A 105 15.90 25.41 -12.63
N ASN A 106 14.72 24.88 -12.93
CA ASN A 106 13.66 24.56 -11.96
C ASN A 106 13.71 23.09 -11.51
N LEU A 107 14.67 22.30 -12.00
CA LEU A 107 14.81 20.89 -11.69
C LEU A 107 16.07 20.64 -10.86
N LEU A 108 15.97 19.66 -9.99
CA LEU A 108 17.08 19.12 -9.21
C LEU A 108 16.92 17.59 -9.16
N LEU A 109 17.90 16.84 -9.67
CA LEU A 109 17.98 15.40 -9.43
C LEU A 109 18.94 15.13 -8.28
N VAL A 110 18.52 14.29 -7.34
CA VAL A 110 19.35 13.78 -6.27
C VAL A 110 19.22 12.25 -6.22
N ALA A 111 20.33 11.53 -6.37
CA ALA A 111 20.38 10.08 -6.23
C ALA A 111 21.27 9.72 -5.04
N VAL A 112 20.67 9.14 -3.99
CA VAL A 112 21.38 8.80 -2.76
C VAL A 112 21.07 7.37 -2.34
N PRO A 113 22.06 6.67 -1.78
CA PRO A 113 21.77 5.44 -1.07
C PRO A 113 21.02 5.74 0.23
N TYR A 114 20.27 4.77 0.73
CA TYR A 114 19.85 4.70 2.12
C TYR A 114 20.32 3.38 2.70
N ASP A 115 20.99 3.45 3.84
CA ASP A 115 21.41 2.27 4.62
C ASP A 115 21.08 2.53 6.09
N GLY A 116 19.80 2.79 6.33
CA GLY A 116 19.32 3.33 7.59
C GLY A 116 19.24 4.85 7.66
N TYR A 117 18.72 5.35 8.77
CA TYR A 117 18.64 6.79 9.07
C TYR A 117 18.78 7.05 10.56
N ALA A 118 19.59 8.06 10.93
CA ALA A 118 19.88 8.45 12.30
C ALA A 118 20.38 7.29 13.20
N GLY A 119 21.24 6.42 12.66
CA GLY A 119 21.86 5.30 13.39
C GLY A 119 21.01 4.04 13.51
N ASN A 120 19.82 4.00 12.92
CA ASN A 120 19.03 2.78 12.77
C ASN A 120 19.16 2.25 11.33
N HIS A 121 19.78 1.08 11.19
CA HIS A 121 20.11 0.41 9.93
C HIS A 121 19.08 -0.65 9.51
N THR A 122 17.83 -0.58 9.98
CA THR A 122 16.79 -1.54 9.55
C THR A 122 16.55 -1.39 8.05
N PRO A 123 16.80 -2.42 7.22
CA PRO A 123 16.57 -2.35 5.78
C PRO A 123 15.07 -2.42 5.49
N GLY A 124 14.60 -1.66 4.50
CA GLY A 124 13.22 -1.71 4.04
C GLY A 124 12.73 -0.41 3.43
N LYS A 125 11.58 -0.48 2.73
CA LYS A 125 10.93 0.68 2.08
C LYS A 125 10.67 1.82 3.07
N GLY A 126 10.17 1.51 4.26
CA GLY A 126 9.91 2.52 5.30
C GLY A 126 11.15 3.31 5.72
N SER A 127 12.33 2.69 5.80
CA SER A 127 13.57 3.41 6.11
C SER A 127 13.95 4.42 5.02
N ALA A 128 13.74 4.07 3.74
CA ALA A 128 13.91 4.99 2.62
C ALA A 128 12.95 6.20 2.73
N LEU A 129 11.68 5.91 3.05
CA LEU A 129 10.67 6.94 3.24
C LEU A 129 10.96 7.81 4.48
N LYS A 130 11.50 7.23 5.56
CA LYS A 130 11.85 7.98 6.77
C LYS A 130 12.90 9.05 6.49
N LEU A 131 13.92 8.73 5.68
CA LEU A 131 14.87 9.74 5.20
C LEU A 131 14.13 10.89 4.50
N LEU A 132 13.27 10.58 3.53
CA LEU A 132 12.53 11.60 2.77
C LEU A 132 11.62 12.46 3.67
N TYR A 133 10.86 11.84 4.58
CA TYR A 133 9.99 12.56 5.50
C TYR A 133 10.77 13.53 6.39
N GLU A 134 11.89 13.08 6.96
CA GLU A 134 12.73 13.89 7.85
C GLU A 134 13.37 15.08 7.12
N GLU A 135 13.90 14.86 5.93
CA GLU A 135 14.57 15.90 5.14
C GLU A 135 13.56 16.92 4.59
N VAL A 136 12.38 16.47 4.15
CA VAL A 136 11.30 17.38 3.73
C VAL A 136 10.77 18.18 4.91
N SER A 137 10.57 17.55 6.08
CA SER A 137 10.10 18.26 7.28
C SER A 137 11.07 19.35 7.74
N ARG A 138 12.37 19.14 7.53
CA ARG A 138 13.44 20.13 7.79
C ARG A 138 13.56 21.22 6.73
N THR A 139 12.74 21.18 5.67
CA THR A 139 12.81 22.13 4.55
C THR A 139 11.52 22.95 4.45
N PRO A 140 11.45 24.13 5.12
CA PRO A 140 10.23 24.96 5.15
C PRO A 140 9.69 25.39 3.77
N SER A 141 10.56 25.49 2.76
CA SER A 141 10.18 25.84 1.39
C SER A 141 9.40 24.74 0.67
N VAL A 142 9.62 23.46 1.01
CA VAL A 142 8.91 22.33 0.41
C VAL A 142 7.48 22.29 0.94
N LYS A 143 6.51 22.39 0.03
CA LYS A 143 5.07 22.39 0.33
C LYS A 143 4.43 21.03 0.11
N VAL A 144 4.99 20.26 -0.82
CA VAL A 144 4.44 18.98 -1.23
C VAL A 144 5.53 17.94 -1.39
N LEU A 145 5.27 16.75 -0.84
CA LEU A 145 6.02 15.53 -1.10
C LEU A 145 5.14 14.56 -1.88
N ILE A 146 5.55 14.21 -3.09
CA ILE A 146 5.00 13.11 -3.87
C ILE A 146 5.92 11.90 -3.62
N LEU A 147 5.36 10.76 -3.24
CA LEU A 147 6.08 9.50 -3.13
C LEU A 147 5.52 8.52 -4.16
N LEU A 148 6.41 7.89 -4.92
CA LEU A 148 6.10 6.92 -5.96
C LEU A 148 7.01 5.71 -5.80
N ASP A 149 6.48 4.50 -5.96
CA ASP A 149 7.33 3.30 -5.93
C ASP A 149 8.34 3.31 -7.09
N GLY A 150 9.61 2.96 -6.84
CA GLY A 150 10.68 3.01 -7.86
C GLY A 150 10.69 1.91 -8.93
N ASP A 151 9.60 1.14 -9.04
CA ASP A 151 9.40 0.06 -10.02
C ASP A 151 8.25 0.36 -11.00
N LEU A 152 7.79 1.60 -11.06
CA LEU A 152 6.63 1.99 -11.85
C LEU A 152 6.96 2.11 -13.35
N LYS A 153 6.03 1.67 -14.18
CA LYS A 153 6.06 1.74 -15.66
C LYS A 153 4.99 2.67 -16.25
N ASN A 154 4.18 3.28 -15.38
CA ASN A 154 3.12 4.22 -15.76
C ASN A 154 3.66 5.52 -16.38
N ASP A 155 2.83 6.20 -17.19
CA ASP A 155 3.05 7.59 -17.57
C ASP A 155 2.58 8.52 -16.44
N PHE A 156 3.46 9.41 -15.98
CA PHE A 156 3.20 10.28 -14.83
C PHE A 156 2.54 11.62 -15.20
N ASP A 157 2.51 11.99 -16.48
CA ASP A 157 1.85 13.22 -16.91
C ASP A 157 0.37 13.33 -16.46
N PRO A 158 -0.50 12.31 -16.67
CA PRO A 158 -1.86 12.36 -16.15
C PRO A 158 -1.93 12.35 -14.61
N TRP A 159 -1.00 11.67 -13.93
CA TRP A 159 -1.01 11.58 -12.46
C TRP A 159 -0.64 12.92 -11.82
N PHE A 160 0.42 13.57 -12.31
CA PHE A 160 0.85 14.87 -11.80
C PHE A 160 -0.15 15.98 -12.11
N ARG A 161 -0.86 15.90 -13.24
CA ARG A 161 -2.01 16.76 -13.51
C ARG A 161 -3.08 16.60 -12.42
N VAL A 162 -3.48 15.36 -12.11
CA VAL A 162 -4.49 15.05 -11.09
C VAL A 162 -4.04 15.56 -9.72
N PHE A 163 -2.81 15.30 -9.30
CA PHE A 163 -2.29 15.77 -8.01
C PHE A 163 -2.35 17.29 -7.90
N ARG A 164 -1.91 18.00 -8.95
CA ARG A 164 -2.00 19.47 -9.02
C ARG A 164 -3.44 19.98 -8.91
N GLU A 165 -4.37 19.35 -9.63
CA GLU A 165 -5.79 19.76 -9.62
C GLU A 165 -6.44 19.49 -8.26
N VAL A 166 -6.10 18.39 -7.59
CA VAL A 166 -6.54 18.10 -6.22
C VAL A 166 -5.98 19.13 -5.25
N GLU A 167 -4.70 19.49 -5.36
CA GLU A 167 -4.09 20.55 -4.54
C GLU A 167 -4.79 21.90 -4.71
N GLN A 168 -5.11 22.27 -5.96
CA GLN A 168 -5.84 23.51 -6.26
C GLN A 168 -7.25 23.50 -5.67
N GLU A 169 -8.00 22.40 -5.83
CA GLU A 169 -9.32 22.25 -5.23
C GLU A 169 -9.25 22.26 -3.70
N HIS A 170 -8.23 21.63 -3.12
CA HIS A 170 -8.01 21.61 -1.69
C HIS A 170 -7.72 23.00 -1.13
N ALA A 171 -6.85 23.79 -1.78
CA ALA A 171 -6.51 25.13 -1.34
C ALA A 171 -7.72 26.07 -1.32
N ILE A 172 -8.75 25.81 -2.14
CA ILE A 172 -10.00 26.57 -2.16
C ILE A 172 -10.94 26.11 -1.05
N ASN A 173 -11.14 24.79 -0.93
CA ASN A 173 -12.19 24.23 -0.07
C ASN A 173 -11.74 24.01 1.39
N PHE A 174 -10.45 23.81 1.61
CA PHE A 174 -9.86 23.44 2.90
C PHE A 174 -8.51 24.15 3.15
N PRO A 175 -8.40 25.49 3.02
CA PRO A 175 -7.13 26.22 3.04
C PRO A 175 -6.31 26.04 4.33
N GLU A 176 -6.97 25.75 5.45
CA GLU A 176 -6.33 25.60 6.78
C GLU A 176 -5.98 24.14 7.11
N LYS A 177 -6.32 23.18 6.24
CA LYS A 177 -6.07 21.76 6.47
C LYS A 177 -4.82 21.28 5.77
N SER A 178 -4.25 20.20 6.29
CA SER A 178 -3.30 19.38 5.56
C SER A 178 -4.04 18.49 4.56
N PHE A 179 -3.32 17.96 3.56
CA PHE A 179 -3.88 16.96 2.66
C PHE A 179 -2.99 15.72 2.59
N PHE A 180 -3.67 14.59 2.41
CA PHE A 180 -3.08 13.29 2.11
C PHE A 180 -3.84 12.70 0.91
N ILE A 181 -3.15 12.51 -0.21
CA ILE A 181 -3.68 11.89 -1.41
C ILE A 181 -3.15 10.46 -1.47
N THR A 182 -4.03 9.48 -1.65
CA THR A 182 -3.66 8.09 -1.88
C THR A 182 -4.25 7.58 -3.19
N ALA A 183 -3.48 6.76 -3.92
CA ALA A 183 -3.91 6.22 -5.19
C ALA A 183 -4.88 5.04 -5.05
N ARG A 184 -5.85 4.99 -5.96
CA ARG A 184 -6.69 3.84 -6.24
C ARG A 184 -6.42 3.33 -7.64
N TYR A 185 -6.20 2.03 -7.75
CA TYR A 185 -5.91 1.36 -9.01
C TYR A 185 -6.99 0.35 -9.38
N ALA A 186 -7.22 0.16 -10.68
CA ALA A 186 -7.84 -1.06 -11.18
C ALA A 186 -6.87 -2.23 -10.94
N ARG A 187 -7.36 -3.30 -10.31
CA ARG A 187 -6.57 -4.48 -9.96
C ARG A 187 -7.32 -5.74 -10.31
N HIS A 188 -6.61 -6.71 -10.86
CA HIS A 188 -7.17 -8.04 -11.14
C HIS A 188 -7.78 -8.63 -9.86
N PHE A 189 -8.83 -9.45 -9.98
CA PHE A 189 -9.57 -9.95 -8.81
C PHE A 189 -8.74 -10.94 -7.99
N VAL A 190 -7.73 -11.56 -8.60
CA VAL A 190 -6.74 -12.41 -7.93
C VAL A 190 -5.53 -11.64 -7.37
N ASP A 191 -5.53 -10.30 -7.43
CA ASP A 191 -4.51 -9.44 -6.82
C ASP A 191 -5.06 -8.72 -5.57
N ALA A 192 -4.27 -7.86 -4.91
CA ALA A 192 -4.66 -6.93 -3.85
C ALA A 192 -5.45 -7.57 -2.69
N SER A 193 -5.17 -8.85 -2.39
CA SER A 193 -5.88 -9.62 -1.36
C SER A 193 -5.79 -8.96 0.02
N LEU A 194 -4.59 -8.53 0.41
CA LEU A 194 -4.32 -7.84 1.66
C LEU A 194 -5.08 -6.51 1.78
N THR A 195 -5.06 -5.72 0.71
CA THR A 195 -5.80 -4.45 0.60
C THR A 195 -7.29 -4.67 0.84
N ARG A 196 -7.86 -5.69 0.18
CA ARG A 196 -9.31 -5.98 0.19
C ARG A 196 -9.79 -6.59 1.51
N PHE A 197 -9.09 -7.62 2.00
CA PHE A 197 -9.57 -8.45 3.12
C PHE A 197 -9.10 -7.98 4.50
N VAL A 198 -8.04 -7.18 4.56
CA VAL A 198 -7.47 -6.71 5.82
C VAL A 198 -7.52 -5.18 5.88
N VAL A 199 -6.78 -4.50 5.00
CA VAL A 199 -6.58 -3.04 5.11
C VAL A 199 -7.90 -2.29 5.04
N GLY A 200 -8.74 -2.57 4.05
CA GLY A 200 -10.06 -1.98 3.89
C GLY A 200 -10.87 -2.05 5.18
N PRO A 201 -11.21 -3.25 5.70
CA PRO A 201 -11.88 -3.41 6.98
C PRO A 201 -11.20 -2.68 8.15
N LEU A 202 -9.88 -2.78 8.31
CA LEU A 202 -9.18 -2.14 9.45
C LEU A 202 -9.21 -0.62 9.41
N THR A 203 -9.21 0.01 8.23
CA THR A 203 -9.37 1.48 8.13
C THR A 203 -10.74 1.93 8.66
N THR A 204 -11.78 1.10 8.51
CA THR A 204 -13.13 1.45 8.97
C THR A 204 -13.22 1.64 10.49
N ILE A 205 -12.52 0.82 11.27
CA ILE A 205 -12.48 0.94 12.74
C ILE A 205 -11.56 2.06 13.22
N MET A 206 -10.70 2.58 12.34
CA MET A 206 -10.00 3.85 12.54
C MET A 206 -10.90 5.06 12.23
N GLY A 207 -12.04 4.86 11.58
CA GLY A 207 -13.11 5.84 11.40
C GLY A 207 -13.21 6.46 10.00
N VAL A 208 -12.44 5.98 9.02
CA VAL A 208 -12.54 6.36 7.60
C VAL A 208 -12.26 5.13 6.74
N TYR A 209 -13.13 4.80 5.79
CA TYR A 209 -12.86 3.72 4.84
C TYR A 209 -11.91 4.19 3.74
N VAL A 210 -10.67 3.70 3.75
CA VAL A 210 -9.64 3.98 2.74
C VAL A 210 -9.21 2.65 2.12
N PRO A 211 -9.93 2.14 1.10
CA PRO A 211 -9.63 0.84 0.52
C PRO A 211 -8.21 0.78 -0.02
N GLY A 212 -7.70 1.85 -0.65
CA GLY A 212 -6.31 1.95 -1.11
C GLY A 212 -5.26 2.16 0.00
N GLY A 213 -5.56 1.91 1.28
CA GLY A 213 -4.77 2.34 2.45
C GLY A 213 -3.36 1.76 2.61
N ILE A 214 -2.84 1.03 1.61
CA ILE A 214 -1.44 0.62 1.49
C ILE A 214 -0.82 0.98 0.13
N SER A 215 -1.39 1.97 -0.57
CA SER A 215 -0.74 2.50 -1.77
C SER A 215 0.61 3.11 -1.39
N GLY A 216 1.66 2.72 -2.10
CA GLY A 216 2.96 3.39 -2.06
C GLY A 216 2.99 4.72 -2.81
N ASP A 217 1.95 4.96 -3.62
CA ASP A 217 1.84 6.12 -4.49
C ASP A 217 0.92 7.15 -3.81
N ILE A 218 1.56 8.11 -3.13
CA ILE A 218 0.91 9.05 -2.22
C ILE A 218 1.44 10.48 -2.37
N VAL A 219 0.63 11.46 -1.99
CA VAL A 219 1.03 12.87 -1.94
C VAL A 219 0.67 13.46 -0.60
N LEU A 220 1.65 14.09 0.04
CA LEU A 220 1.51 14.70 1.36
C LEU A 220 1.78 16.20 1.27
N SER A 221 0.91 16.98 1.90
CA SER A 221 1.26 18.35 2.24
C SER A 221 2.36 18.36 3.31
N GLN A 222 3.05 19.48 3.45
CA GLN A 222 4.07 19.63 4.50
C GLN A 222 3.52 19.35 5.92
N GLY A 223 2.25 19.65 6.18
CA GLY A 223 1.62 19.35 7.46
C GLY A 223 1.43 17.86 7.70
N ALA A 224 1.03 17.11 6.67
CA ALA A 224 0.96 15.65 6.73
C ALA A 224 2.35 15.00 6.88
N VAL A 225 3.39 15.52 6.20
CA VAL A 225 4.78 15.06 6.38
C VAL A 225 5.26 15.24 7.82
N ARG A 226 4.93 16.36 8.48
CA ARG A 226 5.31 16.59 9.88
C ARG A 226 4.76 15.51 10.82
N ARG A 227 3.62 14.90 10.51
CA ARG A 227 3.06 13.80 11.32
C ARG A 227 3.94 12.55 11.24
N GLU A 228 4.44 12.22 10.06
CA GLU A 228 5.37 11.11 9.86
C GLU A 228 6.68 11.30 10.66
N CYS A 229 7.11 12.54 10.90
CA CYS A 229 8.26 12.83 11.75
C CYS A 229 7.96 12.67 13.25
N LEU A 230 6.75 13.00 13.69
CA LEU A 230 6.34 12.93 15.10
C LEU A 230 5.92 11.52 15.52
N ALA A 231 5.59 10.65 14.56
CA ALA A 231 5.15 9.29 14.82
C ALA A 231 6.29 8.38 15.30
N GLU A 232 5.93 7.27 15.93
CA GLU A 232 6.87 6.22 16.31
C GLU A 232 7.26 5.36 15.08
N TRP A 233 8.56 5.06 14.95
CA TRP A 233 9.13 4.27 13.85
C TRP A 233 9.77 2.98 14.37
N ASP A 234 8.92 1.97 14.54
CA ASP A 234 9.34 0.61 14.87
C ASP A 234 9.86 -0.16 13.64
N ASP A 235 10.31 -1.40 13.88
CA ASP A 235 10.86 -2.25 12.81
C ASP A 235 9.85 -2.59 11.72
N HIS A 236 8.54 -2.72 12.02
CA HIS A 236 7.54 -3.03 10.99
C HIS A 236 7.28 -1.83 10.09
N ARG A 237 7.15 -0.62 10.69
CA ARG A 237 6.98 0.62 9.93
C ARG A 237 8.18 0.91 9.05
N ARG A 238 9.40 0.61 9.51
CA ARG A 238 10.64 0.75 8.72
C ARG A 238 10.72 -0.18 7.51
N ARG A 239 9.85 -1.18 7.42
CA ARG A 239 9.78 -2.15 6.31
C ARG A 239 8.52 -1.95 5.49
N TYR A 240 7.72 -2.99 5.26
CA TYR A 240 6.49 -2.90 4.45
C TYR A 240 5.30 -2.29 5.21
N GLY A 241 5.40 -2.08 6.52
CA GLY A 241 4.32 -1.50 7.33
C GLY A 241 4.16 0.02 7.17
N THR A 242 5.06 0.70 6.45
CA THR A 242 5.06 2.17 6.32
C THR A 242 3.76 2.72 5.72
N ASP A 243 3.26 2.11 4.63
CA ASP A 243 2.15 2.69 3.86
C ASP A 243 0.83 2.69 4.68
N ILE A 244 0.59 1.60 5.43
CA ILE A 244 -0.58 1.52 6.33
C ILE A 244 -0.44 2.44 7.54
N ALA A 245 0.78 2.57 8.08
CA ALA A 245 1.03 3.45 9.23
C ALA A 245 0.79 4.92 8.84
N THR A 246 1.32 5.36 7.69
CA THR A 246 1.05 6.69 7.12
C THR A 246 -0.44 6.92 6.91
N THR A 247 -1.16 5.93 6.37
CA THR A 247 -2.61 6.04 6.19
C THR A 247 -3.34 6.19 7.53
N PHE A 248 -3.00 5.40 8.54
CA PHE A 248 -3.65 5.46 9.85
C PHE A 248 -3.34 6.78 10.57
N ASP A 249 -2.12 7.28 10.45
CA ASP A 249 -1.72 8.57 11.03
C ASP A 249 -2.55 9.71 10.44
N ASN A 250 -2.79 9.68 9.12
CA ASN A 250 -3.63 10.67 8.45
C ASN A 250 -5.13 10.48 8.72
N ILE A 251 -5.60 9.27 9.01
CA ILE A 251 -6.99 9.02 9.46
C ILE A 251 -7.21 9.57 10.88
N ALA A 252 -6.22 9.41 11.76
CA ALA A 252 -6.27 9.85 13.15
C ALA A 252 -6.10 11.36 13.34
N ASP A 253 -5.59 12.06 12.31
CA ASP A 253 -5.43 13.52 12.33
C ASP A 253 -6.70 14.24 11.86
N PRO A 254 -7.43 14.97 12.73
CA PRO A 254 -8.60 15.75 12.32
C PRO A 254 -8.27 16.91 11.37
N ASP A 255 -7.00 17.33 11.34
CA ASP A 255 -6.50 18.44 10.52
C ASP A 255 -6.07 17.99 9.11
N THR A 256 -6.14 16.68 8.82
CA THR A 256 -5.85 16.14 7.48
C THR A 256 -7.13 15.87 6.71
N GLN A 257 -7.20 16.39 5.49
CA GLN A 257 -8.17 15.98 4.49
C GLN A 257 -7.60 14.87 3.60
N ILE A 258 -8.27 13.72 3.60
CA ILE A 258 -7.86 12.56 2.78
C ILE A 258 -8.57 12.61 1.43
N TYR A 259 -7.80 12.37 0.37
CA TYR A 259 -8.28 12.19 -1.00
C TYR A 259 -7.88 10.80 -1.48
N GLU A 260 -8.80 10.14 -2.20
CA GLU A 260 -8.51 8.90 -2.91
C GLU A 260 -8.70 9.14 -4.41
N VAL A 261 -7.63 8.98 -5.19
CA VAL A 261 -7.63 9.37 -6.60
C VAL A 261 -7.42 8.15 -7.50
N TYR A 262 -8.28 8.00 -8.51
CA TYR A 262 -8.16 6.91 -9.47
C TYR A 262 -7.04 7.20 -10.49
N LEU A 263 -6.02 6.35 -10.50
CA LEU A 263 -4.80 6.52 -11.32
C LEU A 263 -4.67 5.50 -12.47
N GLY A 264 -5.74 4.74 -12.78
CA GLY A 264 -5.71 3.70 -13.82
C GLY A 264 -5.32 2.33 -13.25
N ALA A 265 -4.57 1.54 -14.01
CA ALA A 265 -3.93 0.30 -13.53
C ALA A 265 -2.49 0.59 -13.10
N LYS A 266 -2.03 -0.08 -12.05
CA LYS A 266 -0.63 0.00 -11.62
C LYS A 266 0.21 -0.91 -12.51
N LEU A 267 1.12 -0.31 -13.27
CA LEU A 267 2.06 -1.03 -14.12
C LEU A 267 3.41 -1.05 -13.40
N HIS A 268 3.85 -2.23 -12.98
CA HIS A 268 5.09 -2.39 -12.23
C HIS A 268 5.71 -3.77 -12.51
N ASP A 269 6.91 -4.01 -11.97
CA ASP A 269 7.54 -5.33 -12.08
C ASP A 269 6.73 -6.41 -11.34
N VAL A 270 6.83 -7.66 -11.82
CA VAL A 270 6.18 -8.80 -11.17
C VAL A 270 6.67 -8.87 -9.72
N THR A 271 5.74 -8.94 -8.78
CA THR A 271 6.09 -8.98 -7.36
C THR A 271 6.81 -10.29 -7.04
N ASP A 272 8.04 -10.19 -6.53
CA ASP A 272 8.84 -11.32 -6.08
C ASP A 272 8.12 -12.14 -4.98
N GLU A 273 8.13 -13.47 -5.11
CA GLU A 273 7.57 -14.42 -4.14
C GLU A 273 8.12 -14.21 -2.72
N SER A 274 9.39 -13.80 -2.60
CA SER A 274 10.02 -13.50 -1.31
C SER A 274 9.32 -12.33 -0.58
N LYS A 275 8.88 -11.31 -1.33
CA LYS A 275 8.12 -10.18 -0.80
C LYS A 275 6.73 -10.63 -0.35
N LEU A 276 6.05 -11.45 -1.14
CA LEU A 276 4.69 -11.96 -0.83
C LEU A 276 4.65 -12.85 0.43
N ALA A 277 5.76 -13.50 0.78
CA ALA A 277 5.84 -14.32 1.98
C ALA A 277 5.91 -13.52 3.30
N VAL A 278 6.52 -12.32 3.27
CA VAL A 278 6.81 -11.52 4.48
C VAL A 278 5.88 -10.31 4.61
N MET A 279 5.58 -9.63 3.49
CA MET A 279 4.82 -8.38 3.44
C MET A 279 3.48 -8.44 4.21
N PRO A 280 2.64 -9.49 4.10
CA PRO A 280 1.37 -9.51 4.82
C PRO A 280 1.53 -9.41 6.33
N GLY A 281 2.52 -10.10 6.90
CA GLY A 281 2.78 -10.07 8.34
C GLY A 281 3.22 -8.69 8.81
N GLU A 282 4.09 -8.02 8.07
CA GLU A 282 4.57 -6.68 8.44
C GLU A 282 3.48 -5.61 8.34
N VAL A 283 2.66 -5.65 7.29
CA VAL A 283 1.53 -4.74 7.12
C VAL A 283 0.46 -4.98 8.19
N ILE A 284 0.05 -6.23 8.41
CA ILE A 284 -0.92 -6.57 9.47
C ILE A 284 -0.36 -6.16 10.82
N GLY A 285 0.90 -6.49 11.13
CA GLY A 285 1.54 -6.13 12.39
C GLY A 285 1.55 -4.62 12.63
N ALA A 286 1.94 -3.83 11.63
CA ALA A 286 1.91 -2.37 11.71
C ALA A 286 0.49 -1.82 11.93
N ALA A 287 -0.51 -2.33 11.19
CA ALA A 287 -1.90 -1.92 11.34
C ALA A 287 -2.43 -2.20 12.76
N LEU A 288 -2.20 -3.40 13.28
CA LEU A 288 -2.64 -3.81 14.62
C LEU A 288 -1.96 -2.98 15.72
N LYS A 289 -0.67 -2.68 15.57
CA LYS A 289 0.04 -1.78 16.50
C LYS A 289 -0.55 -0.39 16.50
N GLN A 290 -0.78 0.21 15.32
CA GLN A 290 -1.38 1.55 15.23
C GLN A 290 -2.79 1.60 15.81
N ILE A 291 -3.61 0.55 15.65
CA ILE A 291 -4.91 0.43 16.32
C ILE A 291 -4.75 0.52 17.84
N ILE A 292 -3.80 -0.22 18.43
CA ILE A 292 -3.52 -0.16 19.87
C ILE A 292 -3.01 1.23 20.27
N THR A 293 -2.07 1.81 19.52
CA THR A 293 -1.51 3.14 19.81
C THR A 293 -2.61 4.19 19.90
N TYR A 294 -3.46 4.31 18.88
CA TYR A 294 -4.54 5.31 18.86
C TYR A 294 -5.69 5.00 19.82
N GLU A 295 -5.91 3.72 20.14
CA GLU A 295 -6.79 3.35 21.25
C GLU A 295 -6.24 3.81 22.59
N LYS A 296 -4.95 3.62 22.87
CA LYS A 296 -4.33 4.04 24.14
C LYS A 296 -4.24 5.56 24.28
N GLU A 297 -3.77 6.24 23.23
CA GLU A 297 -3.56 7.69 23.27
C GLU A 297 -4.88 8.46 23.32
N ARG A 298 -5.88 7.97 22.59
CA ARG A 298 -7.08 8.76 22.31
C ARG A 298 -8.37 8.02 22.56
N GLY A 299 -8.41 6.71 22.82
CA GLY A 299 -9.66 5.93 22.85
C GLY A 299 -10.42 5.96 21.51
N GLN A 300 -9.69 6.15 20.41
CA GLN A 300 -10.29 6.39 19.09
C GLN A 300 -11.11 5.19 18.61
N VAL A 301 -10.55 3.99 18.73
CA VAL A 301 -11.16 2.77 18.20
C VAL A 301 -12.45 2.48 18.96
N LYS A 302 -12.44 2.47 20.29
CA LYS A 302 -13.67 2.25 21.08
C LYS A 302 -14.76 3.29 20.82
N ARG A 303 -14.40 4.57 20.57
CA ARG A 303 -15.39 5.58 20.13
C ARG A 303 -16.02 5.22 18.80
N VAL A 304 -15.22 4.78 17.83
CA VAL A 304 -15.75 4.34 16.52
C VAL A 304 -16.66 3.11 16.69
N LEU A 305 -16.22 2.12 17.49
CA LEU A 305 -16.99 0.90 17.73
C LEU A 305 -18.33 1.15 18.42
N SER A 306 -18.38 2.05 19.41
CA SER A 306 -19.59 2.37 20.18
C SER A 306 -20.50 3.41 19.52
N GLY A 307 -19.92 4.29 18.70
CA GLY A 307 -20.64 5.38 18.04
C GLY A 307 -21.65 4.90 16.99
N ASN A 308 -22.60 5.77 16.65
CA ASN A 308 -23.59 5.54 15.59
C ASN A 308 -23.31 6.36 14.32
N GLU A 309 -22.19 7.07 14.28
CA GLU A 309 -21.82 7.91 13.14
C GLU A 309 -21.68 7.08 11.86
N PRO A 310 -22.08 7.62 10.71
CA PRO A 310 -21.84 6.96 9.43
C PRO A 310 -20.34 6.86 9.16
N LEU A 311 -19.93 5.80 8.48
CA LEU A 311 -18.55 5.61 8.06
C LEU A 311 -18.12 6.75 7.14
N ARG A 312 -17.10 7.51 7.55
CA ARG A 312 -16.51 8.54 6.70
C ARG A 312 -15.78 7.90 5.51
N ARG A 313 -15.73 8.62 4.40
CA ARG A 313 -14.94 8.26 3.22
C ARG A 313 -14.00 9.42 2.85
N PRO A 314 -12.85 9.15 2.20
CA PRO A 314 -12.03 10.19 1.61
C PRO A 314 -12.82 10.92 0.52
N ILE A 315 -12.35 12.09 0.11
CA ILE A 315 -12.87 12.75 -1.09
C ILE A 315 -12.37 11.94 -2.29
N VAL A 316 -13.30 11.26 -2.97
CA VAL A 316 -12.98 10.37 -4.08
C VAL A 316 -12.95 11.15 -5.39
N TRP A 317 -11.85 11.02 -6.13
CA TRP A 317 -11.76 11.39 -7.54
C TRP A 317 -11.73 10.10 -8.37
N ASP A 318 -12.89 9.73 -8.91
CA ASP A 318 -13.02 8.56 -9.78
C ASP A 318 -12.47 8.82 -11.21
N SER A 319 -12.57 7.83 -12.09
CA SER A 319 -12.13 7.94 -13.48
C SER A 319 -12.75 9.11 -14.25
N ARG A 320 -13.96 9.54 -13.87
CA ARG A 320 -14.63 10.68 -14.52
C ARG A 320 -13.99 11.98 -14.06
N LYS A 321 -13.74 12.13 -12.75
CA LYS A 321 -13.14 13.35 -12.20
C LYS A 321 -11.66 13.48 -12.53
N THR A 322 -10.90 12.39 -12.51
CA THR A 322 -9.46 12.42 -12.89
C THR A 322 -9.23 12.53 -14.40
N GLY A 323 -10.25 12.17 -15.19
CA GLY A 323 -10.13 12.04 -16.64
C GLY A 323 -9.21 10.89 -17.08
N ILE A 324 -8.89 9.96 -16.17
CA ILE A 324 -8.13 8.74 -16.46
C ILE A 324 -9.14 7.61 -16.68
N PRO A 325 -9.28 7.07 -17.90
CA PRO A 325 -10.27 6.03 -18.18
C PRO A 325 -9.94 4.74 -17.44
N PHE A 326 -10.95 3.87 -17.31
CA PHE A 326 -10.72 2.52 -16.80
C PHE A 326 -9.65 1.82 -17.64
N ILE A 327 -8.67 1.24 -16.96
CA ILE A 327 -7.64 0.39 -17.58
C ILE A 327 -7.94 -1.04 -17.18
N ASP A 328 -8.21 -1.88 -18.18
CA ASP A 328 -8.42 -3.31 -18.00
C ASP A 328 -7.15 -3.95 -17.39
N PRO A 329 -7.25 -4.60 -16.22
CA PRO A 329 -6.14 -5.37 -15.64
C PRO A 329 -5.66 -6.52 -16.55
N GLY A 330 -6.47 -6.93 -17.53
CA GLY A 330 -6.10 -7.95 -18.52
C GLY A 330 -6.16 -9.36 -17.99
N TYR A 331 -5.43 -10.26 -18.68
CA TYR A 331 -5.35 -11.68 -18.34
C TYR A 331 -4.07 -11.99 -17.56
N THR A 332 -4.12 -12.97 -16.67
CA THR A 332 -3.01 -13.37 -15.81
C THR A 332 -3.00 -14.88 -15.52
N ASP A 333 -1.86 -15.43 -15.13
CA ASP A 333 -1.65 -16.83 -14.74
C ASP A 333 -1.19 -16.99 -13.29
N VAL A 334 -1.21 -15.92 -12.49
CA VAL A 334 -0.66 -15.89 -11.12
C VAL A 334 -1.48 -16.67 -10.09
N PHE A 335 -2.71 -17.07 -10.43
CA PHE A 335 -3.56 -17.86 -9.55
C PHE A 335 -3.44 -19.34 -9.91
N ASP A 336 -3.03 -20.17 -8.95
CA ASP A 336 -2.99 -21.62 -9.11
C ASP A 336 -3.81 -22.30 -8.00
N VAL A 337 -4.93 -22.93 -8.38
CA VAL A 337 -5.86 -23.54 -7.42
C VAL A 337 -5.21 -24.66 -6.60
N ASP A 338 -4.33 -25.44 -7.21
CA ASP A 338 -3.69 -26.58 -6.57
C ASP A 338 -2.63 -26.11 -5.59
N VAL A 339 -1.81 -25.13 -5.99
CA VAL A 339 -0.85 -24.49 -5.08
C VAL A 339 -1.57 -23.84 -3.90
N LYS A 340 -2.67 -23.11 -4.12
CA LYS A 340 -3.44 -22.51 -3.01
C LYS A 340 -4.00 -23.56 -2.06
N ARG A 341 -4.56 -24.66 -2.58
CA ARG A 341 -5.06 -25.77 -1.75
C ARG A 341 -3.95 -26.41 -0.93
N THR A 342 -2.82 -26.74 -1.57
CA THR A 342 -1.65 -27.33 -0.91
C THR A 342 -1.12 -26.43 0.20
N VAL A 343 -0.94 -25.13 -0.08
CA VAL A 343 -0.48 -24.14 0.90
C VAL A 343 -1.42 -24.04 2.10
N LEU A 344 -2.74 -24.07 1.89
CA LEU A 344 -3.70 -24.05 2.99
C LEU A 344 -3.56 -25.31 3.87
N VAL A 345 -3.38 -26.49 3.28
CA VAL A 345 -3.25 -27.75 4.04
C VAL A 345 -1.90 -27.83 4.77
N GLU A 346 -0.80 -27.59 4.07
CA GLU A 346 0.55 -27.80 4.60
C GLU A 346 0.91 -26.77 5.67
N ARG A 347 0.45 -25.52 5.53
CA ARG A 347 0.81 -24.45 6.47
C ARG A 347 -0.11 -24.35 7.68
N TYR A 348 -1.32 -24.93 7.65
CA TYR A 348 -2.26 -24.84 8.79
C TYR A 348 -1.63 -25.20 10.15
N PRO A 349 -0.81 -26.27 10.29
CA PRO A 349 -0.18 -26.61 11.56
C PRO A 349 0.70 -25.50 12.14
N GLU A 350 1.34 -24.69 11.30
CA GLU A 350 2.21 -23.57 11.70
C GLU A 350 1.44 -22.44 12.39
N PHE A 351 0.14 -22.30 12.09
CA PHE A 351 -0.73 -21.22 12.57
C PHE A 351 -1.80 -21.69 13.54
N ARG A 352 -2.03 -23.02 13.65
CA ARG A 352 -3.10 -23.61 14.46
C ARG A 352 -3.08 -23.11 15.90
N LYS A 353 -1.90 -22.98 16.50
CA LYS A 353 -1.75 -22.51 17.88
C LYS A 353 -2.29 -21.09 18.03
N GLU A 354 -1.84 -20.16 17.19
CA GLU A 354 -2.29 -18.77 17.26
C GLU A 354 -3.78 -18.63 16.90
N ILE A 355 -4.26 -19.37 15.89
CA ILE A 355 -5.69 -19.41 15.54
C ILE A 355 -6.53 -19.87 16.73
N SER A 356 -6.13 -20.96 17.41
CA SER A 356 -6.87 -21.47 18.58
C SER A 356 -6.86 -20.51 19.78
N LYS A 357 -5.84 -19.66 19.88
CA LYS A 357 -5.71 -18.66 20.93
C LYS A 357 -6.56 -17.42 20.67
N VAL A 358 -6.59 -16.97 19.41
CA VAL A 358 -7.29 -15.75 18.99
C VAL A 358 -8.79 -16.02 18.84
N LEU A 359 -9.18 -17.12 18.19
CA LEU A 359 -10.59 -17.39 17.90
C LEU A 359 -11.36 -17.95 19.10
N LEU A 360 -12.68 -17.75 19.10
CA LEU A 360 -13.61 -18.45 19.96
C LEU A 360 -13.65 -19.94 19.62
N PRO A 361 -14.01 -20.82 20.59
CA PRO A 361 -14.03 -22.27 20.36
C PRO A 361 -14.89 -22.72 19.18
N GLU A 362 -16.04 -22.07 18.94
CA GLU A 362 -16.95 -22.41 17.83
C GLU A 362 -16.32 -22.10 16.47
N SER A 363 -15.80 -20.88 16.30
CA SER A 363 -15.10 -20.45 15.09
C SER A 363 -13.85 -21.29 14.82
N PHE A 364 -13.05 -21.57 15.86
CA PHE A 364 -11.90 -22.47 15.76
C PHE A 364 -12.32 -23.87 15.32
N HIS A 365 -13.39 -24.43 15.89
CA HIS A 365 -13.88 -25.76 15.52
C HIS A 365 -14.38 -25.80 14.06
N ARG A 366 -15.04 -24.74 13.58
CA ARG A 366 -15.46 -24.61 12.17
C ARG A 366 -14.26 -24.61 11.22
N VAL A 367 -13.19 -23.87 11.56
CA VAL A 367 -11.94 -23.88 10.79
C VAL A 367 -11.28 -25.26 10.83
N GLU A 368 -11.15 -25.90 12.01
CA GLU A 368 -10.57 -27.24 12.12
C GLU A 368 -11.33 -28.29 11.33
N LYS A 369 -12.66 -28.25 11.35
CA LYS A 369 -13.51 -29.16 10.58
C LYS A 369 -13.25 -29.00 9.08
N SER A 370 -13.20 -27.76 8.60
CA SER A 370 -12.97 -27.46 7.18
C SER A 370 -11.56 -27.84 6.74
N TYR A 371 -10.56 -27.63 7.59
CA TYR A 371 -9.19 -28.12 7.38
C TYR A 371 -9.13 -29.65 7.25
N LYS A 372 -9.79 -30.40 8.15
CA LYS A 372 -9.84 -31.87 8.09
C LYS A 372 -10.50 -32.37 6.82
N ILE A 373 -11.55 -31.70 6.35
CA ILE A 373 -12.19 -32.02 5.07
C ILE A 373 -11.20 -31.74 3.94
N LEU A 374 -10.59 -30.55 3.90
CA LEU A 374 -9.68 -30.19 2.82
C LEU A 374 -8.46 -31.12 2.72
N SER A 375 -7.92 -31.58 3.85
CA SER A 375 -6.71 -32.43 3.91
C SER A 375 -6.93 -33.90 3.56
N GLN A 376 -8.18 -34.38 3.56
CA GLN A 376 -8.50 -35.79 3.31
C GLN A 376 -8.91 -36.08 1.86
N PHE A 377 -9.29 -35.07 1.09
CA PHE A 377 -9.85 -35.26 -0.25
C PHE A 377 -8.80 -35.01 -1.33
N GLU A 378 -8.61 -36.01 -2.19
CA GLU A 378 -7.87 -35.86 -3.43
C GLU A 378 -8.59 -34.87 -4.37
N ALA A 379 -7.82 -34.02 -5.02
CA ALA A 379 -8.32 -32.93 -5.86
C ALA A 379 -8.52 -33.41 -7.32
N ARG A 380 -9.62 -34.12 -7.61
CA ARG A 380 -9.90 -34.58 -9.00
C ARG A 380 -10.63 -33.51 -9.80
N ASP A 381 -10.53 -33.61 -11.12
CA ASP A 381 -11.08 -32.58 -12.02
C ASP A 381 -12.60 -32.42 -11.90
N GLU A 382 -13.32 -33.51 -11.62
CA GLU A 382 -14.77 -33.54 -11.44
C GLU A 382 -15.26 -32.95 -10.11
N ASP A 383 -14.35 -32.82 -9.13
CA ASP A 383 -14.70 -32.38 -7.79
C ASP A 383 -14.99 -30.87 -7.75
N PRO A 384 -15.91 -30.41 -6.89
CA PRO A 384 -16.19 -28.99 -6.73
C PRO A 384 -14.98 -28.24 -6.15
N VAL A 385 -14.80 -26.99 -6.58
CA VAL A 385 -13.75 -26.13 -6.01
C VAL A 385 -14.01 -25.94 -4.51
N THR A 386 -13.06 -26.36 -3.68
CA THR A 386 -13.19 -26.37 -2.22
C THR A 386 -11.94 -25.77 -1.58
N PHE A 387 -12.09 -24.90 -0.58
CA PHE A 387 -11.01 -24.44 0.29
C PHE A 387 -11.41 -24.62 1.77
N LEU A 388 -11.24 -23.61 2.63
CA LEU A 388 -11.56 -23.71 4.06
C LEU A 388 -12.97 -23.23 4.43
N GLY A 389 -13.80 -22.81 3.47
CA GLY A 389 -15.16 -22.36 3.74
C GLY A 389 -15.23 -21.08 4.59
N ILE A 390 -14.20 -20.24 4.48
CA ILE A 390 -14.17 -18.89 5.06
C ILE A 390 -14.78 -17.93 4.04
N ASP A 391 -16.09 -18.03 3.89
CA ASP A 391 -16.90 -17.09 3.10
C ASP A 391 -16.86 -15.68 3.72
N ARG A 392 -17.45 -14.71 3.02
CA ARG A 392 -17.43 -13.30 3.43
C ARG A 392 -18.00 -13.09 4.83
N ASP A 393 -19.16 -13.67 5.12
CA ASP A 393 -19.84 -13.52 6.40
C ASP A 393 -19.00 -14.11 7.53
N PHE A 394 -18.42 -15.30 7.32
CA PHE A 394 -17.55 -15.90 8.32
C PHE A 394 -16.25 -15.10 8.48
N TRP A 395 -15.68 -14.56 7.41
CA TRP A 395 -14.51 -13.68 7.51
C TRP A 395 -14.78 -12.44 8.37
N ILE A 396 -15.96 -11.82 8.22
CA ILE A 396 -16.37 -10.68 9.05
C ILE A 396 -16.44 -11.08 10.54
N GLU A 397 -17.02 -12.24 10.86
CA GLU A 397 -17.03 -12.74 12.26
C GLU A 397 -15.62 -12.97 12.79
N LEU A 398 -14.74 -13.59 11.98
CA LEU A 398 -13.35 -13.78 12.35
C LEU A 398 -12.67 -12.43 12.61
N LEU A 399 -12.87 -11.41 11.77
CA LEU A 399 -12.33 -10.07 12.01
C LEU A 399 -12.80 -9.50 13.36
N TYR A 400 -14.09 -9.67 13.72
CA TYR A 400 -14.57 -9.23 15.04
C TYR A 400 -13.83 -9.91 16.19
N GLU A 401 -13.62 -11.22 16.11
CA GLU A 401 -12.88 -11.96 17.12
C GLU A 401 -11.41 -11.55 17.22
N HIS A 402 -10.74 -11.29 16.09
CA HIS A 402 -9.36 -10.82 16.07
C HIS A 402 -9.22 -9.45 16.73
N ILE A 403 -10.09 -8.49 16.40
CA ILE A 403 -10.03 -7.15 16.97
C ILE A 403 -10.43 -7.16 18.45
N ALA A 404 -11.43 -7.95 18.84
CA ALA A 404 -11.78 -8.10 20.24
C ALA A 404 -10.62 -8.70 21.05
N PHE A 405 -9.98 -9.75 20.54
CA PHE A 405 -8.81 -10.35 21.18
C PHE A 405 -7.64 -9.36 21.27
N LEU A 406 -7.35 -8.63 20.19
CA LEU A 406 -6.30 -7.60 20.17
C LEU A 406 -6.54 -6.52 21.22
N LEU A 407 -7.75 -5.96 21.28
CA LEU A 407 -8.07 -4.85 22.19
C LEU A 407 -8.15 -5.30 23.65
N SER A 408 -8.44 -6.58 23.93
CA SER A 408 -8.47 -7.13 25.29
C SER A 408 -7.09 -7.57 25.80
N THR A 409 -6.18 -8.00 24.91
CA THR A 409 -4.92 -8.65 25.31
C THR A 409 -3.66 -7.92 24.89
N GLU A 410 -3.77 -7.00 23.93
CA GLU A 410 -2.66 -6.32 23.24
C GLU A 410 -1.67 -7.27 22.55
N ASP A 411 -2.06 -8.55 22.35
CA ASP A 411 -1.22 -9.56 21.73
C ASP A 411 -1.25 -9.45 20.20
N VAL A 412 -0.42 -8.54 19.69
CA VAL A 412 -0.23 -8.28 18.27
C VAL A 412 0.26 -9.52 17.53
N GLU A 413 1.21 -10.26 18.10
CA GLU A 413 1.88 -11.38 17.40
C GLU A 413 0.93 -12.54 17.12
N SER A 414 0.14 -12.94 18.12
CA SER A 414 -0.86 -14.02 17.95
C SER A 414 -1.96 -13.57 16.98
N THR A 415 -2.45 -12.34 17.12
CA THR A 415 -3.47 -11.76 16.23
C THR A 415 -2.99 -11.71 14.79
N LYS A 416 -1.78 -11.21 14.56
CA LYS A 416 -1.13 -11.12 13.25
C LYS A 416 -1.00 -12.51 12.62
N ARG A 417 -0.41 -13.47 13.33
CA ARG A 417 -0.20 -14.83 12.79
C ARG A 417 -1.51 -15.50 12.42
N SER A 418 -2.52 -15.43 13.30
CA SER A 418 -3.87 -15.95 13.02
C SER A 418 -4.47 -15.30 11.77
N MET A 419 -4.43 -13.95 11.71
CA MET A 419 -5.02 -13.19 10.62
C MET A 419 -4.34 -13.47 9.28
N VAL A 420 -3.00 -13.53 9.23
CA VAL A 420 -2.19 -13.82 8.03
C VAL A 420 -2.67 -15.09 7.32
N TYR A 421 -2.91 -16.16 8.09
CA TYR A 421 -3.37 -17.42 7.51
C TYR A 421 -4.84 -17.33 7.06
N LEU A 422 -5.71 -16.80 7.93
CA LEU A 422 -7.16 -16.82 7.69
C LEU A 422 -7.61 -15.86 6.58
N TYR A 423 -6.97 -14.69 6.40
CA TYR A 423 -7.31 -13.80 5.29
C TYR A 423 -6.93 -14.44 3.94
N SER A 424 -5.83 -15.20 3.89
CA SER A 424 -5.40 -15.90 2.69
C SER A 424 -6.42 -16.96 2.28
N ALA A 425 -7.02 -17.64 3.27
CA ALA A 425 -8.10 -18.59 3.05
C ALA A 425 -9.41 -17.91 2.62
N ALA A 426 -9.79 -16.80 3.25
CA ALA A 426 -10.95 -16.00 2.84
C ALA A 426 -10.82 -15.48 1.40
N PHE A 427 -9.61 -15.06 1.02
CA PHE A 427 -9.32 -14.63 -0.33
C PHE A 427 -9.46 -15.75 -1.37
N CYS A 428 -9.12 -17.00 -1.03
CA CYS A 428 -9.35 -18.14 -1.92
C CYS A 428 -10.85 -18.36 -2.18
N GLU A 429 -11.70 -18.18 -1.15
CA GLU A 429 -13.15 -18.27 -1.31
C GLU A 429 -13.70 -17.12 -2.18
N PHE A 430 -13.16 -15.92 -2.04
CA PHE A 430 -13.49 -14.82 -2.96
C PHE A 430 -13.13 -15.13 -4.41
N CYS A 431 -11.93 -15.65 -4.66
CA CYS A 431 -11.52 -16.08 -5.99
C CYS A 431 -12.43 -17.19 -6.54
N LYS A 432 -12.85 -18.14 -5.69
CA LYS A 432 -13.82 -19.19 -6.05
C LYS A 432 -15.13 -18.60 -6.57
N GLU A 433 -15.68 -17.58 -5.89
CA GLU A 433 -16.90 -16.92 -6.32
C GLU A 433 -16.75 -16.30 -7.72
N LYS A 434 -15.62 -15.62 -7.99
CA LYS A 434 -15.36 -15.02 -9.30
C LYS A 434 -15.15 -16.07 -10.39
N LEU A 435 -14.43 -17.14 -10.09
CA LEU A 435 -14.27 -18.28 -10.99
C LEU A 435 -15.63 -18.91 -11.36
N ALA A 436 -16.54 -19.01 -10.40
CA ALA A 436 -17.89 -19.52 -10.64
C ALA A 436 -18.72 -18.58 -11.54
N VAL A 437 -18.56 -17.25 -11.41
CA VAL A 437 -19.15 -16.25 -12.33
C VAL A 437 -18.59 -16.41 -13.75
N LEU A 438 -17.31 -16.76 -13.88
CA LEU A 438 -16.67 -17.07 -15.16
C LEU A 438 -16.99 -18.48 -15.69
N GLY A 439 -17.85 -19.23 -14.99
CA GLY A 439 -18.32 -20.55 -15.41
C GLY A 439 -17.48 -21.74 -14.91
N ALA A 440 -16.42 -21.52 -14.15
CA ALA A 440 -15.58 -22.57 -13.58
C ALA A 440 -16.05 -22.94 -12.16
N LYS A 441 -16.73 -24.09 -12.02
CA LYS A 441 -17.28 -24.59 -10.74
C LYS A 441 -16.57 -25.85 -10.24
N ARG A 442 -15.87 -26.56 -11.13
CA ARG A 442 -15.09 -27.75 -10.83
C ARG A 442 -13.58 -27.48 -10.95
N LEU A 443 -12.77 -28.28 -10.26
CA LEU A 443 -11.32 -28.09 -10.25
C LEU A 443 -10.69 -28.17 -11.65
N GLY A 444 -11.14 -29.09 -12.50
CA GLY A 444 -10.63 -29.21 -13.87
C GLY A 444 -10.91 -27.97 -14.72
N GLU A 445 -12.07 -27.34 -14.52
CA GLU A 445 -12.45 -26.10 -15.20
C GLU A 445 -11.58 -24.93 -14.75
N VAL A 446 -11.30 -24.84 -13.44
CA VAL A 446 -10.38 -23.83 -12.90
C VAL A 446 -8.97 -24.05 -13.41
N ARG A 447 -8.45 -25.29 -13.40
CA ARG A 447 -7.12 -25.63 -13.92
C ARG A 447 -6.95 -25.23 -15.39
N ALA A 448 -8.01 -25.37 -16.19
CA ALA A 448 -8.01 -24.93 -17.58
C ALA A 448 -8.02 -23.40 -17.71
N LEU A 449 -8.86 -22.72 -16.91
CA LEU A 449 -9.04 -21.26 -16.95
C LEU A 449 -7.84 -20.49 -16.38
N GLN A 450 -7.17 -21.03 -15.36
CA GLN A 450 -6.20 -20.29 -14.56
C GLN A 450 -4.93 -19.90 -15.31
N ARG A 451 -4.63 -20.52 -16.46
CA ARG A 451 -3.47 -20.19 -17.32
C ARG A 451 -3.61 -18.87 -18.07
N GLN A 452 -4.84 -18.38 -18.21
CA GLN A 452 -5.17 -17.12 -18.85
C GLN A 452 -6.45 -16.60 -18.20
N LEU A 453 -6.37 -16.33 -16.91
CA LEU A 453 -7.48 -15.90 -16.09
C LEU A 453 -7.74 -14.41 -16.32
N GLY A 454 -8.97 -14.07 -16.69
CA GLY A 454 -9.37 -12.70 -16.96
C GLY A 454 -10.76 -12.65 -17.56
N VAL A 455 -11.16 -11.46 -17.99
CA VAL A 455 -12.48 -11.19 -18.56
C VAL A 455 -12.29 -10.54 -19.92
N PRO A 456 -13.13 -10.84 -20.94
CA PRO A 456 -13.10 -10.11 -22.20
C PRO A 456 -13.17 -8.59 -21.98
N ALA A 457 -12.36 -7.84 -22.72
CA ALA A 457 -12.15 -6.40 -22.50
C ALA A 457 -13.45 -5.57 -22.56
N ASP A 458 -14.42 -5.98 -23.37
CA ASP A 458 -15.75 -5.36 -23.48
C ASP A 458 -16.62 -5.52 -22.22
N LYS A 459 -16.29 -6.50 -21.36
CA LYS A 459 -16.99 -6.81 -20.10
C LYS A 459 -16.16 -6.49 -18.86
N ALA A 460 -14.87 -6.19 -19.02
CA ALA A 460 -13.94 -6.02 -17.91
C ALA A 460 -14.40 -4.93 -16.94
N GLU A 461 -14.72 -3.72 -17.42
CA GLU A 461 -15.11 -2.60 -16.55
C GLU A 461 -16.35 -2.93 -15.70
N GLU A 462 -17.37 -3.54 -16.30
CA GLU A 462 -18.58 -3.94 -15.57
C GLU A 462 -18.27 -5.03 -14.55
N PHE A 463 -17.53 -6.06 -14.95
CA PHE A 463 -17.15 -7.16 -14.06
C PHE A 463 -16.36 -6.66 -12.85
N TYR A 464 -15.30 -5.86 -13.05
CA TYR A 464 -14.49 -5.37 -11.93
C TYR A 464 -15.28 -4.41 -11.03
N ARG A 465 -16.13 -3.55 -11.58
CA ARG A 465 -16.96 -2.67 -10.74
C ARG A 465 -17.99 -3.43 -9.92
N ARG A 466 -18.67 -4.42 -10.51
CA ARG A 466 -19.82 -5.10 -9.88
C ARG A 466 -19.42 -6.33 -9.08
N GLU A 467 -18.59 -7.18 -9.65
CA GLU A 467 -18.23 -8.47 -9.06
C GLU A 467 -17.02 -8.38 -8.13
N VAL A 468 -16.22 -7.32 -8.22
CA VAL A 468 -14.98 -7.16 -7.44
C VAL A 468 -15.09 -5.99 -6.49
N ASP A 469 -15.10 -4.75 -6.99
CA ASP A 469 -15.04 -3.54 -6.18
C ASP A 469 -16.27 -3.41 -5.29
N ALA A 470 -17.49 -3.50 -5.84
CA ALA A 470 -18.72 -3.40 -5.05
C ALA A 470 -18.84 -4.50 -3.98
N VAL A 471 -18.34 -5.71 -4.25
CA VAL A 471 -18.35 -6.82 -3.28
C VAL A 471 -17.41 -6.55 -2.12
N VAL A 472 -16.21 -6.02 -2.39
CA VAL A 472 -15.24 -5.66 -1.34
C VAL A 472 -15.71 -4.45 -0.54
N ASP A 473 -16.27 -3.44 -1.20
CA ASP A 473 -16.87 -2.27 -0.55
C ASP A 473 -17.99 -2.72 0.39
N GLN A 474 -18.88 -3.60 -0.08
CA GLN A 474 -19.98 -4.14 0.73
C GLN A 474 -19.46 -4.92 1.94
N MET A 475 -18.42 -5.76 1.77
CA MET A 475 -17.79 -6.47 2.89
C MET A 475 -17.29 -5.53 3.98
N ALA A 476 -16.60 -4.45 3.60
CA ALA A 476 -16.06 -3.48 4.54
C ALA A 476 -17.19 -2.70 5.25
N MET A 477 -18.27 -2.39 4.53
CA MET A 477 -19.46 -1.77 5.11
C MET A 477 -20.17 -2.70 6.09
N GLU A 478 -20.39 -3.97 5.74
CA GLU A 478 -20.99 -4.98 6.63
C GLU A 478 -20.15 -5.18 7.90
N PHE A 479 -18.83 -5.27 7.74
CA PHE A 479 -17.90 -5.31 8.86
C PHE A 479 -18.08 -4.08 9.78
N TYR A 480 -18.10 -2.88 9.20
CA TYR A 480 -18.29 -1.66 9.97
C TYR A 480 -19.66 -1.60 10.64
N GLU A 481 -20.75 -1.97 9.97
CA GLU A 481 -22.11 -1.93 10.52
C GLU A 481 -22.27 -2.85 11.74
N GLY A 482 -21.69 -4.07 11.70
CA GLY A 482 -21.71 -5.00 12.82
C GLY A 482 -20.64 -4.79 13.89
N ARG A 483 -19.80 -3.73 13.77
CA ARG A 483 -18.62 -3.49 14.63
C ARG A 483 -18.86 -3.51 16.13
N LYS A 484 -20.08 -3.23 16.61
CA LYS A 484 -20.44 -3.28 18.04
C LYS A 484 -20.25 -4.67 18.64
N ARG A 485 -20.34 -5.72 17.83
CA ARG A 485 -20.02 -7.10 18.24
C ARG A 485 -18.59 -7.23 18.78
N ILE A 486 -17.64 -6.42 18.33
CA ILE A 486 -16.28 -6.40 18.89
C ILE A 486 -16.33 -6.11 20.40
N LEU A 487 -17.14 -5.15 20.83
CA LEU A 487 -17.28 -4.79 22.24
C LEU A 487 -17.95 -5.94 23.04
N GLU A 488 -19.00 -6.54 22.50
CA GLU A 488 -19.68 -7.70 23.11
C GLU A 488 -18.73 -8.90 23.26
N LEU A 489 -17.84 -9.11 22.29
CA LEU A 489 -16.83 -10.17 22.32
C LEU A 489 -15.71 -9.87 23.32
N MET A 490 -15.36 -8.61 23.52
CA MET A 490 -14.40 -8.21 24.55
C MET A 490 -14.92 -8.51 25.96
N GLU A 491 -16.23 -8.38 26.21
CA GLU A 491 -16.85 -8.70 27.50
C GLU A 491 -16.93 -10.21 27.80
N LYS A 492 -16.92 -11.04 26.76
CA LYS A 492 -16.99 -12.51 26.87
C LYS A 492 -15.62 -13.19 27.05
N ARG A 493 -14.53 -12.42 26.93
CA ARG A 493 -13.14 -12.89 27.06
C ARG A 493 -12.60 -12.50 28.42
#